data_AF-A0A519HK41-F1
#
_entry.id   AF-A0A519HK41-F1
#
_cell.length_a   1.000
_cell.length_b   1.000
_cell.length_c   1.000
_cell.angle_alpha   90.00
_cell.angle_beta   90.00
_cell.angle_gamma   90.00
#
_symmetry.space_group_name_H-M   'P 1'
#
loop_
_entity.id
_entity.type
_entity.pdbx_description
1 polymer ?
#
loop_
_entity_poly.entity_id
_entity_poly.type
_entity_poly.pdbx_seq_one_letter_code
_entity_poly.pdbx_strand_id
1 'polypeptide(L)'
;MNPISAALFAASLQLAPPAPQIIVVQISGPNLSSEGRAASQAVLTGIQPAYVTLKPSALAEAVFETCKQAPELDGCFAQTLRREDAAAGEVALIAWESEGVLRWLCVGRDERPFSSVNQSVALGPLTDLYRDGESEVLHRAAACLTYAGSQSGW
;
A
#
# COMPACT_ATOMS: atom_id res chain seq x y z
N MET A 1 -30.61 28.16 -51.56
CA MET A 1 -30.64 26.96 -50.69
C MET A 1 -29.25 26.32 -50.75
N ASN A 2 -28.50 26.41 -49.67
CA ASN A 2 -27.27 25.64 -49.39
C ASN A 2 -27.16 25.61 -47.86
N PRO A 3 -27.33 24.46 -47.20
CA PRO A 3 -27.07 24.35 -45.77
C PRO A 3 -25.69 23.73 -45.51
N ILE A 4 -25.28 23.82 -44.25
CA ILE A 4 -24.23 23.02 -43.59
C ILE A 4 -22.84 23.68 -43.57
N SER A 5 -22.57 24.35 -42.45
CA SER A 5 -21.32 24.18 -41.73
C SER A 5 -21.59 24.47 -40.25
N ALA A 6 -22.13 23.46 -39.56
CA ALA A 6 -22.10 23.41 -38.10
C ALA A 6 -20.71 22.91 -37.71
N ALA A 7 -19.84 23.83 -37.31
CA ALA A 7 -18.54 23.50 -36.74
C ALA A 7 -18.76 22.91 -35.34
N LEU A 8 -18.59 21.58 -35.22
CA LEU A 8 -18.48 20.90 -33.94
C LEU A 8 -17.13 21.25 -33.32
N PHE A 9 -17.14 22.17 -32.34
CA PHE A 9 -16.02 22.31 -31.41
C PHE A 9 -16.05 21.11 -30.45
N ALA A 10 -15.30 20.06 -30.78
CA ALA A 10 -14.90 19.07 -29.81
C ALA A 10 -13.82 19.69 -28.92
N ALA A 11 -14.21 20.18 -27.75
CA ALA A 11 -13.27 20.54 -26.70
C ALA A 11 -12.61 19.25 -26.19
N SER A 12 -11.40 18.95 -26.66
CA SER A 12 -10.53 17.96 -26.05
C SER A 12 -10.12 18.48 -24.67
N LEU A 13 -10.88 18.09 -23.64
CA LEU A 13 -10.43 18.16 -22.25
C LEU A 13 -9.14 17.33 -22.16
N GLN A 14 -7.99 18.00 -22.18
CA GLN A 14 -6.74 17.38 -21.74
C GLN A 14 -6.94 17.01 -20.27
N LEU A 15 -7.29 15.74 -20.01
CA LEU A 15 -7.22 15.18 -18.67
C LEU A 15 -5.78 15.38 -18.20
N ALA A 16 -5.60 16.26 -17.21
CA ALA A 16 -4.36 16.30 -16.46
C ALA A 16 -4.04 14.86 -16.03
N PRO A 17 -2.76 14.45 -16.04
CA PRO A 17 -2.40 13.12 -15.56
C PRO A 17 -3.00 12.92 -14.17
N PRO A 18 -3.60 11.74 -13.90
CA PRO A 18 -4.17 11.47 -12.59
C PRO A 18 -3.11 11.70 -11.53
N ALA A 19 -3.52 12.23 -10.37
CA ALA A 19 -2.61 12.43 -9.25
C ALA A 19 -1.86 11.11 -8.96
N PRO A 20 -0.56 11.16 -8.60
CA PRO A 20 0.19 9.96 -8.28
C PRO A 20 -0.54 9.20 -7.16
N GLN A 21 -0.65 7.88 -7.32
CA GLN A 21 -1.33 7.01 -6.37
C GLN A 21 -0.39 5.94 -5.83
N ILE A 22 -0.50 5.66 -4.54
CA ILE A 22 0.11 4.50 -3.90
C ILE A 22 -0.80 3.31 -4.17
N ILE A 23 -0.27 2.28 -4.82
CA ILE A 23 -0.98 1.03 -5.10
C ILE A 23 -0.60 0.03 -4.04
N VAL A 24 -1.54 -0.34 -3.16
CA VAL A 24 -1.24 -1.26 -2.05
C VAL A 24 -1.56 -2.69 -2.43
N VAL A 25 -0.53 -3.54 -2.39
CA VAL A 25 -0.59 -4.99 -2.56
C VAL A 25 -0.59 -5.64 -1.18
N GLN A 26 -1.74 -6.16 -0.74
CA GLN A 26 -1.87 -6.78 0.58
C GLN A 26 -1.35 -8.22 0.58
N ILE A 27 -0.49 -8.54 1.55
CA ILE A 27 0.11 -9.86 1.75
C ILE A 27 -0.14 -10.27 3.20
N SER A 28 -0.77 -11.43 3.38
CA SER A 28 -0.98 -11.97 4.73
C SER A 28 0.32 -12.58 5.24
N GLY A 29 0.87 -12.04 6.31
CA GLY A 29 2.03 -12.59 7.02
C GLY A 29 1.67 -13.84 7.83
N PRO A 30 2.69 -14.52 8.41
CA PRO A 30 2.45 -15.69 9.25
C PRO A 30 1.59 -15.30 10.46
N ASN A 31 0.58 -16.11 10.78
CA ASN A 31 -0.32 -15.96 11.94
C ASN A 31 -1.32 -14.78 11.89
N LEU A 32 -1.59 -14.18 10.73
CA LEU A 32 -2.65 -13.17 10.63
C LEU A 32 -4.05 -13.82 10.76
N SER A 33 -4.80 -13.45 11.79
CA SER A 33 -6.15 -13.97 12.05
C SER A 33 -7.20 -13.34 11.12
N SER A 34 -8.45 -13.84 11.15
CA SER A 34 -9.57 -13.17 10.49
C SER A 34 -9.84 -11.77 11.08
N GLU A 35 -9.62 -11.59 12.38
CA GLU A 35 -9.80 -10.32 13.07
C GLU A 35 -8.72 -9.32 12.66
N GLY A 36 -7.45 -9.74 12.60
CA GLY A 36 -6.34 -8.90 12.12
C GLY A 36 -6.47 -8.51 10.65
N ARG A 37 -7.03 -9.39 9.81
CA ARG A 37 -7.41 -9.03 8.42
C ARG A 37 -8.50 -7.96 8.39
N ALA A 38 -9.57 -8.14 9.16
CA ALA A 38 -10.65 -7.16 9.24
C ALA A 38 -10.15 -5.81 9.77
N ALA A 39 -9.31 -5.82 10.80
CA ALA A 39 -8.70 -4.62 11.36
C ALA A 39 -7.75 -3.93 10.35
N SER A 40 -6.94 -4.70 9.62
CA SER A 40 -6.08 -4.14 8.57
C SER A 40 -6.91 -3.46 7.48
N GLN A 41 -8.01 -4.10 7.05
CA GLN A 41 -8.93 -3.51 6.07
C GLN A 41 -9.62 -2.25 6.62
N ALA A 42 -9.98 -2.24 7.91
CA ALA A 42 -10.57 -1.06 8.56
C ALA A 42 -9.57 0.11 8.58
N VAL A 43 -8.32 -0.14 8.98
CA VAL A 43 -7.25 0.86 8.95
C VAL A 43 -7.02 1.38 7.52
N LEU A 44 -6.93 0.50 6.52
CA LEU A 44 -6.78 0.92 5.11
C LEU A 44 -7.96 1.75 4.60
N THR A 45 -9.18 1.46 5.07
CA THR A 45 -10.38 2.23 4.72
C THR A 45 -10.41 3.59 5.43
N GLY A 46 -9.93 3.63 6.68
CA GLY A 46 -9.81 4.85 7.47
C GLY A 46 -8.69 5.78 7.03
N ILE A 47 -7.64 5.24 6.39
CA ILE A 47 -6.65 6.02 5.64
C ILE A 47 -7.39 6.55 4.39
N GLN A 48 -8.18 7.61 4.58
CA GLN A 48 -8.82 8.36 3.51
C GLN A 48 -7.87 9.43 2.99
N PRO A 49 -7.02 9.11 2.01
CA PRO A 49 -6.66 10.16 1.10
C PRO A 49 -6.82 9.73 -0.35
N ALA A 50 -7.07 10.73 -1.20
CA ALA A 50 -7.16 10.58 -2.65
C ALA A 50 -5.90 9.96 -3.30
N TYR A 51 -4.80 9.81 -2.53
CA TYR A 51 -3.52 9.29 -2.99
C TYR A 51 -3.29 7.80 -2.70
N VAL A 52 -4.16 7.09 -1.97
CA VAL A 52 -4.03 5.62 -1.78
C VAL A 52 -5.11 4.91 -2.58
N THR A 53 -4.69 3.96 -3.41
CA THR A 53 -5.60 3.06 -4.12
C THR A 53 -5.25 1.63 -3.76
N LEU A 54 -6.19 0.94 -3.13
CA LEU A 54 -6.06 -0.48 -2.85
C LEU A 54 -6.32 -1.25 -4.15
N LYS A 55 -5.36 -2.07 -4.58
CA LYS A 55 -5.57 -3.01 -5.68
C LYS A 55 -5.27 -4.43 -5.18
N PRO A 56 -6.04 -5.43 -5.62
CA PRO A 56 -5.60 -6.81 -5.48
C PRO A 56 -4.21 -6.95 -6.11
N SER A 57 -3.34 -7.71 -5.44
CA SER A 57 -2.04 -8.07 -5.99
C SER A 57 -2.19 -8.72 -7.37
N ALA A 58 -1.49 -8.21 -8.38
CA ALA A 58 -1.26 -9.00 -9.59
C ALA A 58 -0.18 -10.08 -9.36
N LEU A 59 0.64 -9.90 -8.31
CA LEU A 59 1.72 -10.80 -7.92
C LEU A 59 1.15 -11.99 -7.14
N ALA A 60 1.52 -13.20 -7.55
CA ALA A 60 1.03 -14.42 -6.94
C ALA A 60 1.50 -14.54 -5.48
N GLU A 61 0.60 -14.94 -4.59
CA GLU A 61 0.87 -15.13 -3.15
C GLU A 61 2.10 -16.03 -2.90
N ALA A 62 2.31 -17.04 -3.76
CA ALA A 62 3.47 -17.93 -3.73
C ALA A 62 4.83 -17.22 -3.86
N VAL A 63 4.90 -16.09 -4.58
CA VAL A 63 6.13 -15.29 -4.74
C VAL A 63 6.53 -14.68 -3.39
N PHE A 64 5.54 -14.36 -2.57
CA PHE A 64 5.71 -13.73 -1.27
C PHE A 64 5.95 -14.72 -0.13
N GLU A 65 5.50 -15.98 -0.26
CA GLU A 65 5.81 -17.05 0.71
C GLU A 65 7.30 -17.30 0.87
N THR A 66 8.08 -17.11 -0.21
CA THR A 66 9.54 -17.27 -0.18
C THR A 66 10.20 -16.20 0.69
N CYS A 67 9.71 -14.96 0.64
CA CYS A 67 10.25 -13.86 1.43
C CYS A 67 9.98 -13.99 2.92
N LYS A 68 8.89 -14.64 3.33
CA LYS A 68 8.57 -14.87 4.75
C LYS A 68 9.66 -15.64 5.52
N GLN A 69 10.48 -16.42 4.81
CA GLN A 69 11.57 -17.21 5.38
C GLN A 69 12.93 -16.51 5.24
N ALA A 70 12.98 -15.36 4.57
CA ALA A 70 14.22 -14.64 4.35
C ALA A 70 14.68 -13.93 5.65
N PRO A 71 15.99 -13.86 5.92
CA PRO A 71 16.53 -13.14 7.06
C PRO A 71 16.28 -11.62 6.97
N GLU A 72 16.24 -11.07 5.74
CA GLU A 72 15.94 -9.67 5.44
C GLU A 72 14.63 -9.61 4.65
N LEU A 73 13.52 -9.57 5.39
CA LEU A 73 12.16 -9.62 4.86
C LEU A 73 11.88 -8.47 3.89
N ASP A 74 12.23 -7.25 4.29
CA ASP A 74 12.11 -6.01 3.52
C ASP A 74 12.93 -6.04 2.22
N GLY A 75 14.20 -6.44 2.29
CA GLY A 75 15.07 -6.60 1.11
C GLY A 75 14.53 -7.62 0.11
N CYS A 76 14.02 -8.76 0.59
CA CYS A 76 13.42 -9.78 -0.28
C CYS A 76 12.17 -9.26 -1.01
N PHE A 77 11.28 -8.56 -0.31
CA PHE A 77 10.08 -7.98 -0.93
C PHE A 77 10.44 -6.87 -1.91
N ALA A 78 11.38 -5.98 -1.58
CA ALA A 78 11.83 -4.93 -2.50
C ALA A 78 12.44 -5.53 -3.78
N GLN A 79 13.28 -6.56 -3.66
CA GLN A 79 13.83 -7.28 -4.80
C GLN A 79 12.75 -7.98 -5.63
N THR A 80 11.73 -8.54 -4.98
CA THR A 80 10.59 -9.15 -5.65
C THR A 80 9.80 -8.11 -6.45
N LEU A 81 9.45 -6.97 -5.85
CA LEU A 81 8.77 -5.87 -6.55
C LEU A 81 9.58 -5.38 -7.76
N ARG A 82 10.92 -5.33 -7.66
CA ARG A 82 11.80 -5.00 -8.80
C ARG A 82 11.76 -6.05 -9.90
N ARG A 83 11.80 -7.34 -9.54
CA ARG A 83 11.82 -8.44 -10.52
C ARG A 83 10.51 -8.57 -11.29
N GLU A 84 9.40 -8.30 -10.63
CA GLU A 84 8.05 -8.42 -11.21
C GLU A 84 7.59 -7.13 -11.92
N ASP A 85 8.51 -6.17 -12.15
CA ASP A 85 8.25 -4.89 -12.81
C ASP A 85 7.07 -4.11 -12.19
N ALA A 86 7.02 -4.08 -10.85
CA ALA A 86 5.98 -3.36 -10.12
C ALA A 86 5.91 -1.89 -10.56
N ALA A 87 4.68 -1.39 -10.72
CA ALA A 87 4.42 -0.06 -11.24
C ALA A 87 4.91 1.04 -10.28
N ALA A 88 5.05 2.27 -10.79
CA ALA A 88 5.35 3.41 -9.94
C ALA A 88 4.26 3.59 -8.86
N GLY A 89 4.68 3.78 -7.62
CA GLY A 89 3.82 3.88 -6.45
C GLY A 89 3.30 2.54 -5.91
N GLU A 90 3.66 1.40 -6.49
CA GLU A 90 3.25 0.09 -5.98
C GLU A 90 4.03 -0.31 -4.72
N VAL A 91 3.30 -0.71 -3.68
CA VAL A 91 3.80 -0.99 -2.34
C VAL A 91 3.27 -2.33 -1.88
N ALA A 92 4.16 -3.21 -1.41
CA ALA A 92 3.78 -4.41 -0.69
C ALA A 92 3.46 -4.05 0.77
N LEU A 93 2.26 -4.40 1.22
CA LEU A 93 1.85 -4.30 2.62
C LEU A 93 1.74 -5.71 3.20
N ILE A 94 2.62 -6.03 4.15
CA ILE A 94 2.60 -7.29 4.88
C ILE A 94 2.03 -7.04 6.26
N ALA A 95 0.94 -7.75 6.59
CA ALA A 95 0.32 -7.67 7.91
C ALA A 95 0.48 -8.99 8.68
N TRP A 96 0.87 -8.92 9.95
CA TRP A 96 0.95 -10.09 10.82
C TRP A 96 0.62 -9.73 12.26
N GLU A 97 0.38 -10.75 13.07
CA GLU A 97 0.15 -10.61 14.50
C GLU A 97 1.34 -11.15 15.29
N SER A 98 1.75 -10.40 16.31
CA SER A 98 2.84 -10.78 17.21
C SER A 98 2.48 -10.29 18.60
N GLU A 99 2.41 -11.20 19.57
CA GLU A 99 2.07 -10.89 20.97
C GLU A 99 0.72 -10.14 21.11
N GLY A 100 -0.27 -10.47 20.27
CA GLY A 100 -1.59 -9.82 20.26
C GLY A 100 -1.62 -8.43 19.61
N VAL A 101 -0.51 -7.98 19.04
CA VAL A 101 -0.37 -6.69 18.35
C VAL A 101 -0.40 -6.90 16.85
N LEU A 102 -1.24 -6.12 16.15
CA LEU A 102 -1.23 -6.05 14.70
C LEU A 102 -0.02 -5.23 14.24
N ARG A 103 0.77 -5.80 13.34
CA ARG A 103 1.98 -5.19 12.81
C ARG A 103 1.91 -5.16 11.29
N TRP A 104 2.37 -4.05 10.73
CA TRP A 104 2.51 -3.87 9.30
C TRP A 104 3.98 -3.71 8.93
N LEU A 105 4.31 -4.14 7.71
CA LEU A 105 5.54 -3.84 7.00
C LEU A 105 5.15 -3.32 5.62
N CYS A 106 5.49 -2.07 5.31
CA CYS A 106 5.28 -1.44 4.01
C CYS A 106 6.61 -1.40 3.26
N VAL A 107 6.67 -2.05 2.10
CA VAL A 107 7.89 -2.18 1.30
C VAL A 107 7.66 -1.55 -0.08
N GLY A 108 8.51 -0.61 -0.44
CA GLY A 108 8.58 -0.07 -1.79
C GLY A 108 9.62 -0.78 -2.65
N ARG A 109 9.69 -0.41 -3.92
CA ARG A 109 10.54 -1.06 -4.93
C ARG A 109 12.03 -0.80 -4.71
N ASP A 110 12.40 0.44 -4.35
CA ASP A 110 13.79 0.84 -4.23
C ASP A 110 14.26 0.86 -2.77
N GLU A 111 15.41 0.23 -2.50
CA GLU A 111 16.10 0.36 -1.22
C GLU A 111 16.63 1.79 -1.10
N ARG A 112 15.90 2.65 -0.39
CA ARG A 112 16.40 3.99 -0.04
C ARG A 112 17.10 3.95 1.32
N PRO A 113 18.04 4.87 1.59
CA PRO A 113 18.86 4.90 2.82
C PRO A 113 18.08 5.15 4.13
N PHE A 114 16.75 5.21 4.09
CA PHE A 114 15.91 5.37 5.27
C PHE A 114 15.68 3.99 5.90
N SER A 115 16.15 3.85 7.15
CA SER A 115 16.15 2.60 7.93
C SER A 115 14.78 1.92 8.00
N SER A 116 14.80 0.59 8.05
CA SER A 116 13.66 -0.34 8.27
C SER A 116 12.68 0.05 9.37
N VAL A 117 13.10 0.89 10.33
CA VAL A 117 12.28 1.45 11.43
C VAL A 117 11.02 2.18 10.93
N ASN A 118 11.07 2.84 9.77
CA ASN A 118 9.90 3.56 9.21
C ASN A 118 9.02 2.69 8.30
N GLN A 119 9.47 1.46 7.99
CA GLN A 119 8.76 0.53 7.14
C GLN A 119 7.94 -0.46 7.95
N SER A 120 8.30 -0.73 9.22
CA SER A 120 7.47 -1.54 10.12
C SER A 120 6.79 -0.71 11.18
N VAL A 121 5.47 -0.87 11.31
CA VAL A 121 4.68 -0.18 12.34
C VAL A 121 3.88 -1.17 13.17
N ALA A 122 3.88 -0.95 14.49
CA ALA A 122 2.95 -1.60 15.40
C ALA A 122 1.70 -0.73 15.51
N LEU A 123 0.56 -1.28 15.11
CA LEU A 123 -0.73 -0.60 15.13
C LEU A 123 -1.43 -0.74 16.50
N GLY A 124 -0.97 -1.67 17.33
CA GLY A 124 -1.49 -1.89 18.68
C GLY A 124 -2.34 -3.15 18.80
N PRO A 125 -2.93 -3.40 19.98
CA PRO A 125 -3.83 -4.53 20.21
C PRO A 125 -5.07 -4.43 19.33
N LEU A 126 -5.57 -5.56 18.81
CA LEU A 126 -6.76 -5.57 17.95
C LEU A 126 -7.99 -4.92 18.61
N THR A 127 -8.12 -5.05 19.93
CA THR A 127 -9.21 -4.47 20.73
C THR A 127 -9.21 -2.94 20.73
N ASP A 128 -8.06 -2.32 20.52
CA ASP A 128 -7.86 -0.88 20.67
C ASP A 128 -7.95 -0.16 19.31
N LEU A 129 -7.80 -0.91 18.21
CA LEU A 129 -7.92 -0.39 16.84
C LEU A 129 -9.32 0.17 16.53
N TYR A 130 -10.33 -0.20 17.33
CA TYR A 130 -11.72 0.26 17.18
C TYR A 130 -12.12 1.36 18.18
N ARG A 131 -11.23 1.83 19.07
CA ARG A 131 -11.61 2.70 20.20
C ARG A 131 -10.59 3.81 20.46
N ASP A 132 -10.96 5.07 20.18
CA ASP A 132 -10.32 6.36 20.52
C ASP A 132 -8.78 6.55 20.25
N GLY A 133 -8.09 5.54 19.72
CA GLY A 133 -6.70 5.61 19.23
C GLY A 133 -6.58 5.63 17.70
N GLU A 134 -7.71 5.68 16.99
CA GLU A 134 -7.79 5.55 15.53
C GLU A 134 -6.90 6.57 14.80
N SER A 135 -6.88 7.84 15.23
CA SER A 135 -6.09 8.88 14.56
C SER A 135 -4.58 8.60 14.56
N GLU A 136 -4.04 8.03 15.63
CA GLU A 136 -2.61 7.73 15.70
C GLU A 136 -2.26 6.49 14.88
N VAL A 137 -3.11 5.46 14.96
CA VAL A 137 -3.01 4.25 14.13
C VAL A 137 -3.02 4.60 12.65
N LEU A 138 -4.00 5.41 12.23
CA LEU A 138 -4.13 5.89 10.86
C LEU A 138 -2.92 6.71 10.43
N HIS A 139 -2.39 7.58 11.30
CA HIS A 139 -1.19 8.36 11.00
C HIS A 139 0.05 7.48 10.78
N ARG A 140 0.30 6.53 11.69
CA ARG A 140 1.43 5.58 11.57
C ARG A 140 1.32 4.72 10.31
N ALA A 141 0.12 4.21 10.05
CA ALA A 141 -0.17 3.40 8.88
C ALA A 141 -0.03 4.21 7.57
N ALA A 142 -0.53 5.45 7.53
CA ALA A 142 -0.36 6.35 6.39
C ALA A 142 1.11 6.70 6.16
N ALA A 143 1.87 6.99 7.22
CA ALA A 143 3.30 7.25 7.11
C ALA A 143 4.05 6.05 6.53
N CYS A 144 3.77 4.84 7.02
CA CYS A 144 4.34 3.58 6.50
C CYS A 144 4.11 3.45 4.98
N LEU A 145 2.87 3.64 4.52
CA LEU A 145 2.53 3.59 3.10
C LEU A 145 3.20 4.71 2.30
N THR A 146 3.23 5.95 2.80
CA THR A 146 3.86 7.08 2.13
C THR A 146 5.38 6.89 1.97
N TYR A 147 6.06 6.37 2.98
CA TYR A 147 7.50 6.08 2.87
C TYR A 147 7.77 5.01 1.81
N ALA A 148 7.01 3.91 1.83
CA ALA A 148 7.12 2.87 0.82
C ALA A 148 6.74 3.38 -0.59
N GLY A 149 5.70 4.22 -0.70
CA GLY A 149 5.31 4.86 -1.96
C GLY A 149 6.44 5.71 -2.54
N SER A 150 7.11 6.50 -1.70
CA SER A 150 8.27 7.31 -2.12
C SER A 150 9.44 6.46 -2.64
N GLN A 151 9.61 5.25 -2.10
CA GLN A 151 10.58 4.25 -2.57
C GLN A 151 10.14 3.57 -3.88
N SER A 152 8.87 3.69 -4.26
CA SER A 152 8.32 3.19 -5.52
C SER A 152 8.09 4.31 -6.54
N GLY A 153 8.49 5.55 -6.26
CA GLY A 153 8.34 6.68 -7.20
C GLY A 153 6.96 7.34 -7.23
N TRP A 154 6.18 7.21 -6.14
CA TRP A 154 5.03 8.08 -5.85
C TRP A 154 5.49 9.47 -5.40
#